data_AF-A0A349L6P2-F1
#
_entry.id   AF-A0A349L6P2-F1
#
_cell.length_a   1.000
_cell.length_b   1.000
_cell.length_c   1.000
_cell.angle_alpha   90.00
_cell.angle_beta   90.00
_cell.angle_gamma   90.00
#
_symmetry.space_group_name_H-M   'P 1'
#
loop_
_entity.id
_entity.type
_entity.pdbx_description
1 polymer ?
#
loop_
_entity_poly.entity_id
_entity_poly.type
_entity_poly.pdbx_seq_one_letter_code
_entity_poly.pdbx_strand_id
1 'polypeptide(L)'
;MPSVGRHLSSLRLRLLKWLIAPILLLNLASGALTYVLAWMPAQSAFDQSLQDGAGALAARLTPAARGVVLDLSPQAEQVLRADSADAIYFVVRDASGRRVAGDADFPPLRRPGRMAPAYDGELRGEAVRIVVARARVGAQEFEVGVAKTLRKRLQIRSAIFRGLVLLEAAFTLAAVGLIWFSVSNGLRPLNRLRADLNGRDGADLAPLDVDSLPSELGPVLHAFNGLLGRVRDGAKAQHDFLANVAHQLRTPLAGLRTQLEWLEKRHEDAPETAHSIRLMLSSTERMIRQTNQLLALARAEPSHFEATRLEPVDLHLLVQDTIQYFVDEAAKKSIDLGFDLAPTRVLGDRFLLRDLIDNLIDNAIRYTPPGGVVTVACRPDGPSGLLLIDDSGPGIAPAKRELVFNRFVRLDDKNTGSGLGLAIVRDIAGAHGASIAIESKPAAEGLLFSVRFPAPAASGENVLLGVGMP
;
A
#
# COMPACT_ATOMS: atom_id res chain seq x y z
N MET A 1 24.74 -2.56 18.16
CA MET A 1 23.56 -2.95 17.36
C MET A 1 23.87 -2.72 15.89
N PRO A 2 23.96 -3.74 15.04
CA PRO A 2 24.21 -3.53 13.62
C PRO A 2 22.90 -3.19 12.91
N SER A 3 22.94 -2.09 12.16
CA SER A 3 21.91 -1.63 11.23
C SER A 3 21.67 -2.68 10.15
N VAL A 4 20.56 -3.41 10.24
CA VAL A 4 20.07 -4.27 9.15
C VAL A 4 19.40 -3.38 8.10
N GLY A 5 20.22 -2.65 7.34
CA GLY A 5 19.81 -2.00 6.10
C GLY A 5 19.71 -3.03 4.97
N ARG A 6 18.78 -3.99 5.07
CA ARG A 6 18.42 -4.79 3.90
C ARG A 6 17.61 -3.89 2.97
N HIS A 7 18.22 -3.47 1.86
CA HIS A 7 17.50 -2.89 0.73
C HIS A 7 16.39 -3.85 0.32
N LEU A 8 15.15 -3.60 0.77
CA LEU A 8 13.97 -4.26 0.26
C LEU A 8 13.82 -3.83 -1.20
N SER A 9 14.40 -4.63 -2.10
CA SER A 9 14.30 -4.38 -3.53
C SER A 9 12.82 -4.32 -3.93
N SER A 10 12.43 -3.21 -4.57
CA SER A 10 11.05 -3.01 -5.04
C SER A 10 10.64 -4.19 -5.92
N LEU A 11 9.52 -4.84 -5.59
CA LEU A 11 8.96 -5.95 -6.40
C LEU A 11 8.80 -5.53 -7.86
N ARG A 12 8.39 -4.27 -8.10
CA ARG A 12 8.31 -3.66 -9.43
C ARG A 12 9.65 -3.72 -10.16
N LEU A 13 10.74 -3.27 -9.53
CA LEU A 13 12.07 -3.27 -10.14
C LEU A 13 12.55 -4.69 -10.44
N ARG A 14 12.25 -5.64 -9.55
CA ARG A 14 12.58 -7.06 -9.76
C ARG A 14 11.80 -7.63 -10.95
N LEU A 15 10.50 -7.42 -11.03
CA LEU A 15 9.66 -7.87 -12.16
C LEU A 15 10.12 -7.26 -13.48
N LEU A 16 10.36 -5.94 -13.52
CA LEU A 16 10.85 -5.27 -14.71
C LEU A 16 12.18 -5.84 -15.20
N LYS A 17 13.14 -6.06 -14.29
CA LYS A 17 14.43 -6.68 -14.65
C LYS A 17 14.25 -8.09 -15.23
N TRP A 18 13.42 -8.92 -14.58
CA TRP A 18 13.19 -10.31 -15.01
C TRP A 18 12.37 -10.45 -16.28
N LEU A 19 11.54 -9.46 -16.63
CA LEU A 19 10.77 -9.45 -17.88
C LEU A 19 11.54 -8.80 -19.04
N ILE A 20 12.19 -7.66 -18.79
CA ILE A 20 12.87 -6.88 -19.86
C ILE A 20 14.17 -7.56 -20.31
N ALA A 21 14.99 -8.08 -19.38
CA ALA A 21 16.27 -8.68 -19.74
C ALA A 21 16.17 -9.86 -20.73
N PRO A 22 15.31 -10.88 -20.52
CA PRO A 22 15.19 -11.97 -21.49
C PRO A 22 14.61 -11.52 -22.83
N ILE A 23 13.69 -10.55 -22.83
CA ILE A 23 13.13 -10.00 -24.08
C ILE A 23 14.21 -9.26 -24.87
N LEU A 24 15.08 -8.50 -24.19
CA LEU A 24 16.19 -7.80 -24.84
C LEU A 24 17.21 -8.80 -25.41
N LEU A 25 17.52 -9.88 -24.68
CA LEU A 25 18.38 -10.96 -25.19
C LEU A 25 17.76 -11.68 -26.39
N LEU A 26 16.46 -11.99 -26.32
CA LEU A 26 15.74 -12.65 -27.40
C LEU A 26 15.67 -11.77 -28.65
N ASN A 27 15.41 -10.47 -28.47
CA ASN A 27 15.38 -9.49 -29.56
C ASN A 27 16.76 -9.36 -30.22
N LEU A 28 17.85 -9.26 -29.44
CA LEU A 28 19.22 -9.26 -29.98
C LEU A 28 19.55 -10.53 -30.76
N ALA A 29 19.17 -11.71 -30.24
CA ALA A 29 19.38 -12.98 -30.93
C ALA A 29 18.56 -13.07 -32.23
N SER A 30 17.31 -12.61 -32.20
CA SER A 30 16.42 -12.55 -33.38
C SER A 30 16.96 -11.60 -34.44
N GLY A 31 17.43 -10.41 -34.05
CA GLY A 31 18.07 -9.46 -34.95
C GLY A 31 19.35 -10.04 -35.57
N ALA A 32 20.21 -10.69 -34.79
CA ALA A 32 21.41 -11.35 -35.31
C ALA A 32 21.07 -12.45 -36.33
N LEU A 33 20.07 -13.30 -36.02
CA LEU A 33 19.60 -14.35 -36.92
C LEU A 33 19.01 -13.76 -38.21
N THR A 34 18.17 -12.73 -38.11
CA THR A 34 17.53 -12.05 -39.24
C THR A 34 18.58 -11.40 -40.14
N TYR A 35 19.60 -10.75 -39.57
CA TYR A 35 20.71 -10.19 -40.32
C TYR A 35 21.49 -11.26 -41.10
N VAL A 36 21.78 -12.39 -40.45
CA VAL A 36 22.47 -13.52 -41.08
C VAL A 36 21.65 -14.10 -42.23
N LEU A 37 20.36 -14.34 -42.03
CA LEU A 37 19.43 -14.85 -43.04
C LEU A 37 19.22 -13.88 -44.21
N ALA A 38 19.26 -12.57 -43.97
CA ALA A 38 19.17 -11.56 -45.02
C ALA A 38 20.47 -11.46 -45.85
N TRP A 39 21.63 -11.68 -45.23
CA TRP A 39 22.93 -11.49 -45.88
C TRP A 39 23.40 -12.68 -46.73
N MET A 40 23.18 -13.92 -46.27
CA MET A 40 23.67 -15.10 -47.00
C MET A 40 23.15 -15.18 -48.45
N PRO A 41 21.84 -15.00 -48.72
CA PRO A 41 21.32 -15.06 -50.08
C PRO A 41 21.81 -13.89 -50.96
N ALA A 42 22.00 -12.71 -50.37
CA ALA A 42 22.56 -11.56 -51.09
C ALA A 42 24.01 -11.83 -51.54
N GLN A 43 24.80 -12.50 -50.71
CA GLN A 43 26.17 -12.89 -51.05
C GLN A 43 26.22 -13.95 -52.15
N SER A 44 25.35 -14.97 -52.07
CA SER A 44 25.32 -16.03 -53.08
C SER A 44 24.83 -15.50 -54.44
N ALA A 45 23.81 -14.64 -54.45
CA ALA A 45 23.33 -13.99 -55.68
C ALA A 45 24.42 -13.12 -56.34
N PHE A 46 25.23 -12.43 -55.54
CA PHE A 46 26.35 -11.62 -56.04
C PHE A 46 27.46 -12.49 -56.64
N ASP A 47 27.87 -13.55 -55.93
CA ASP A 47 28.89 -14.49 -56.42
C ASP A 47 28.40 -15.25 -57.67
N GLN A 48 27.10 -15.59 -57.75
CA GLN A 48 26.49 -16.20 -58.94
C GLN A 48 26.51 -15.23 -60.14
N SER A 49 26.14 -13.97 -59.95
CA SER A 49 26.16 -12.96 -61.01
C SER A 49 27.56 -12.78 -61.62
N LEU A 50 28.63 -12.89 -60.80
CA LEU A 50 30.00 -12.84 -61.29
C LEU A 50 30.40 -14.11 -62.07
N GLN A 51 29.93 -15.28 -61.63
CA GLN A 51 30.14 -16.53 -62.36
C GLN A 51 29.45 -16.52 -63.72
N ASP A 52 28.20 -16.04 -63.78
CA ASP A 52 27.45 -15.92 -65.03
C ASP A 52 28.15 -14.96 -66.00
N GLY A 53 28.67 -13.83 -65.49
CA GLY A 53 29.47 -12.89 -66.28
C GLY A 53 30.78 -13.48 -66.81
N ALA A 54 31.51 -14.22 -65.96
CA ALA A 54 32.75 -14.89 -66.35
C ALA A 54 32.49 -16.01 -67.38
N GLY A 55 31.40 -16.76 -67.23
CA GLY A 55 30.94 -17.77 -68.18
C GLY A 55 30.54 -17.16 -69.52
N ALA A 56 29.82 -16.04 -69.52
CA ALA A 56 29.43 -15.33 -70.75
C ALA A 56 30.64 -14.81 -71.53
N LEU A 57 31.66 -14.29 -70.84
CA LEU A 57 32.94 -13.89 -71.45
C LEU A 57 33.73 -15.08 -71.98
N ALA A 58 33.79 -16.18 -71.21
CA ALA A 58 34.44 -17.42 -71.60
C ALA A 58 33.83 -18.02 -72.89
N ALA A 59 32.50 -17.97 -73.03
CA ALA A 59 31.78 -18.48 -74.19
C ALA A 59 32.03 -17.67 -75.48
N ARG A 60 32.53 -16.43 -75.38
CA ARG A 60 32.82 -15.53 -76.51
C ARG A 60 34.28 -15.55 -76.97
N LEU A 61 35.10 -16.47 -76.46
CA LEU A 61 36.47 -16.64 -76.92
C LEU A 61 36.49 -17.43 -78.22
N THR A 62 36.94 -16.79 -79.31
CA THR A 62 36.99 -17.38 -80.64
C THR A 62 38.43 -17.50 -81.14
N PRO A 63 38.75 -18.56 -81.91
CA PRO A 63 40.09 -18.72 -82.49
C PRO A 63 40.33 -17.68 -83.60
N ALA A 64 41.51 -17.08 -83.62
CA ALA A 64 41.94 -16.09 -84.61
C ALA A 64 43.28 -16.49 -85.25
N ALA A 65 43.65 -15.85 -86.36
CA ALA A 65 44.86 -16.17 -87.12
C ALA A 65 46.19 -16.05 -86.33
N ARG A 66 46.19 -15.29 -85.22
CA ARG A 66 47.31 -15.18 -84.26
C ARG A 66 46.81 -15.32 -82.82
N GLY A 67 46.30 -16.50 -82.46
CA GLY A 67 45.90 -16.84 -81.09
C GLY A 67 44.40 -16.86 -80.89
N VAL A 68 43.92 -16.35 -79.75
CA VAL A 68 42.50 -16.27 -79.40
C VAL A 68 42.13 -14.80 -79.23
N VAL A 69 40.96 -14.41 -79.73
CA VAL A 69 40.41 -13.08 -79.57
C VAL A 69 39.09 -13.19 -78.82
N LEU A 70 38.82 -12.24 -77.94
CA LEU A 70 37.52 -12.10 -77.32
C LEU A 70 36.58 -11.41 -78.31
N ASP A 71 35.56 -12.11 -78.79
CA ASP A 71 34.54 -11.56 -79.70
C ASP A 71 33.52 -10.72 -78.91
N LEU A 72 33.98 -9.53 -78.54
CA LEU A 72 33.20 -8.55 -77.79
C LEU A 72 33.24 -7.23 -78.54
N SER A 73 32.09 -6.80 -79.06
CA SER A 73 31.97 -5.48 -79.67
C SER A 73 32.15 -4.38 -78.61
N PRO A 74 32.64 -3.19 -78.97
CA PRO A 74 32.76 -2.08 -78.03
C PRO A 74 31.44 -1.74 -77.32
N GLN A 75 30.31 -1.93 -78.00
CA GLN A 75 28.97 -1.73 -77.42
C GLN A 75 28.63 -2.80 -76.38
N ALA A 76 28.95 -4.08 -76.65
CA ALA A 76 28.73 -5.16 -75.70
C ALA A 76 29.65 -5.04 -74.47
N GLU A 77 30.88 -4.58 -74.66
CA GLU A 77 31.79 -4.27 -73.55
C GLU A 77 31.28 -3.10 -72.70
N GLN A 78 30.76 -2.05 -73.33
CA GLN A 78 30.18 -0.92 -72.62
C GLN A 78 28.95 -1.34 -71.81
N VAL A 79 28.08 -2.21 -72.36
CA VAL A 79 26.93 -2.76 -71.63
C VAL A 79 27.37 -3.68 -70.49
N LEU A 80 28.39 -4.51 -70.69
CA LEU A 80 28.95 -5.36 -69.64
C LEU A 80 29.53 -4.54 -68.48
N ARG A 81 30.16 -3.40 -68.79
CA ARG A 81 30.72 -2.46 -67.80
C ARG A 81 29.68 -1.47 -67.27
N ALA A 82 28.48 -1.41 -67.85
CA ALA A 82 27.40 -0.51 -67.45
C ALA A 82 26.64 -1.07 -66.24
N ASP A 83 27.29 -1.05 -65.08
CA ASP A 83 26.60 -1.12 -63.79
C ASP A 83 26.61 0.29 -63.17
N SER A 84 25.44 0.75 -62.71
CA SER A 84 25.25 2.12 -62.24
C SER A 84 25.95 2.41 -60.90
N ALA A 85 26.29 1.38 -60.14
CA ALA A 85 26.87 1.52 -58.80
C ALA A 85 28.23 0.83 -58.64
N ASP A 86 28.50 -0.21 -59.42
CA ASP A 86 29.74 -0.98 -59.33
C ASP A 86 30.56 -0.89 -60.63
N ALA A 87 31.88 -0.86 -60.51
CA ALA A 87 32.77 -1.02 -61.66
C ALA A 87 33.01 -2.52 -61.90
N ILE A 88 32.87 -2.94 -63.15
CA ILE A 88 33.17 -4.30 -63.61
C ILE A 88 34.46 -4.28 -64.40
N TYR A 89 35.38 -5.17 -64.02
CA TYR A 89 36.67 -5.37 -64.65
C TYR A 89 36.78 -6.82 -65.08
N PHE A 90 37.52 -7.08 -66.15
CA PHE A 90 37.76 -8.44 -66.59
C PHE A 90 39.16 -8.61 -67.17
N VAL A 91 39.64 -9.84 -67.15
CA VAL A 91 40.89 -10.22 -67.80
C VAL A 91 40.78 -11.60 -68.38
N VAL A 92 41.33 -11.80 -69.58
CA VAL A 92 41.52 -13.12 -70.18
C VAL A 92 43.01 -13.39 -70.20
N ARG A 93 43.45 -14.50 -69.61
CA ARG A 93 44.85 -14.93 -69.60
C ARG A 93 44.99 -16.31 -70.25
N ASP A 94 46.09 -16.50 -70.97
CA ASP A 94 46.46 -17.82 -71.51
C ASP A 94 47.09 -18.71 -70.42
N ALA A 95 47.39 -19.97 -70.76
CA ALA A 95 48.02 -20.93 -69.86
C ALA A 95 49.41 -20.50 -69.33
N SER A 96 50.07 -19.53 -69.97
CA SER A 96 51.34 -18.94 -69.52
C SER A 96 51.16 -17.72 -68.60
N GLY A 97 49.90 -17.34 -68.31
CA GLY A 97 49.54 -16.19 -67.49
C GLY A 97 49.59 -14.85 -68.23
N ARG A 98 49.87 -14.84 -69.54
CA ARG A 98 49.91 -13.63 -70.36
C ARG A 98 48.50 -13.15 -70.64
N ARG A 99 48.29 -11.83 -70.56
CA ARG A 99 47.00 -11.19 -70.87
C ARG A 99 46.72 -11.26 -72.37
N VAL A 100 45.55 -11.78 -72.72
CA VAL A 100 44.99 -11.84 -74.08
C VAL A 100 44.04 -10.66 -74.31
N ALA A 101 43.15 -10.39 -73.35
CA ALA A 101 42.16 -9.31 -73.41
C ALA A 101 41.82 -8.78 -72.01
N GLY A 102 41.20 -7.60 -71.93
CA GLY A 102 40.72 -6.99 -70.68
C GLY A 102 41.69 -6.01 -70.01
N ASP A 103 41.45 -5.72 -68.74
CA ASP A 103 42.12 -4.67 -67.98
C ASP A 103 43.58 -5.03 -67.65
N ALA A 104 44.49 -4.08 -67.90
CA ALA A 104 45.92 -4.32 -67.75
C ALA A 104 46.37 -4.46 -66.29
N ASP A 105 45.71 -3.73 -65.39
CA ASP A 105 46.02 -3.65 -63.96
C ASP A 105 45.41 -4.79 -63.16
N PHE A 106 44.74 -5.75 -63.82
CA PHE A 106 44.03 -6.84 -63.15
C PHE A 106 45.03 -7.76 -62.42
N PRO A 107 44.82 -8.03 -61.10
CA PRO A 107 45.77 -8.80 -60.30
C PRO A 107 45.98 -10.21 -60.87
N PRO A 108 47.10 -10.87 -60.53
CA PRO A 108 47.31 -12.27 -60.88
C PRO A 108 46.14 -13.13 -60.38
N LEU A 109 45.58 -13.95 -61.27
CA LEU A 109 44.45 -14.81 -60.94
C LEU A 109 44.93 -15.88 -59.96
N ARG A 110 44.26 -15.98 -58.80
CA ARG A 110 44.46 -17.07 -57.86
C ARG A 110 43.63 -18.26 -58.33
N ARG A 111 44.24 -19.45 -58.37
CA ARG A 111 43.53 -20.70 -58.64
C ARG A 111 42.49 -20.90 -57.54
N PRO A 112 41.18 -20.81 -57.81
CA PRO A 112 40.18 -21.04 -56.78
C PRO A 112 40.21 -22.51 -56.37
N GLY A 113 40.02 -22.78 -55.08
CA GLY A 113 39.78 -24.14 -54.60
C GLY A 113 38.44 -24.65 -55.12
N ARG A 114 38.26 -25.98 -55.25
CA ARG A 114 37.00 -26.61 -55.71
C ARG A 114 35.74 -26.18 -54.95
N MET A 115 35.87 -25.61 -53.75
CA MET A 115 34.77 -25.20 -52.88
C MET A 115 34.50 -23.68 -52.82
N ALA A 116 35.34 -22.83 -53.45
CA ALA A 116 35.20 -21.37 -53.38
C ALA A 116 35.60 -20.72 -54.72
N PRO A 117 34.67 -20.59 -55.69
CA PRO A 117 34.94 -20.01 -57.01
C PRO A 117 35.19 -18.50 -57.01
N ALA A 118 34.88 -17.83 -55.89
CA ALA A 118 35.01 -16.38 -55.71
C ALA A 118 35.93 -16.03 -54.53
N TYR A 119 36.76 -15.00 -54.67
CA TYR A 119 37.65 -14.49 -53.62
C TYR A 119 37.70 -12.96 -53.62
N ASP A 120 38.09 -12.38 -52.48
CA ASP A 120 38.25 -10.93 -52.35
C ASP A 120 39.65 -10.49 -52.82
N GLY A 121 39.71 -9.34 -53.48
CA GLY A 121 40.93 -8.72 -53.96
C GLY A 121 40.82 -7.20 -53.95
N GLU A 122 41.84 -6.55 -54.50
CA GLU A 122 41.89 -5.10 -54.62
C GLU A 122 42.27 -4.73 -56.05
N LEU A 123 41.57 -3.73 -56.62
CA LEU A 123 41.87 -3.20 -57.93
C LEU A 123 41.69 -1.69 -57.91
N ARG A 124 42.74 -0.96 -58.33
CA ARG A 124 42.75 0.52 -58.38
C ARG A 124 42.37 1.17 -57.04
N GLY A 125 42.81 0.58 -55.92
CA GLY A 125 42.53 1.09 -54.57
C GLY A 125 41.13 0.74 -54.04
N GLU A 126 40.34 -0.06 -54.75
CA GLU A 126 39.01 -0.49 -54.32
C GLU A 126 38.94 -1.99 -54.06
N ALA A 127 38.21 -2.36 -53.01
CA ALA A 127 37.90 -3.75 -52.72
C ALA A 127 36.98 -4.31 -53.81
N VAL A 128 37.39 -5.42 -54.41
CA VAL A 128 36.66 -6.13 -55.46
C VAL A 128 36.45 -7.60 -55.09
N ARG A 129 35.35 -8.18 -55.56
CA ARG A 129 35.15 -9.63 -55.56
C ARG A 129 35.53 -10.17 -56.92
N ILE A 130 36.35 -11.21 -56.95
CA ILE A 130 36.89 -11.81 -58.17
C ILE A 130 36.40 -13.24 -58.31
N VAL A 131 35.90 -13.59 -59.49
CA VAL A 131 35.59 -14.96 -59.91
C VAL A 131 36.46 -15.34 -61.10
N VAL A 132 36.88 -16.59 -61.16
CA VAL A 132 37.67 -17.13 -62.29
C VAL A 132 36.91 -18.27 -62.94
N ALA A 133 36.60 -18.11 -64.22
CA ALA A 133 36.08 -19.17 -65.09
C ALA A 133 37.19 -19.71 -66.00
N ARG A 134 37.08 -20.98 -66.39
CA ARG A 134 37.98 -21.61 -67.36
C ARG A 134 37.27 -21.73 -68.69
N ALA A 135 37.99 -21.41 -69.75
CA ALA A 135 37.53 -21.58 -71.12
C ALA A 135 38.53 -22.42 -71.89
N ARG A 136 38.05 -23.17 -72.88
CA ARG A 136 38.90 -23.96 -73.77
C ARG A 136 38.56 -23.62 -75.21
N VAL A 137 39.56 -23.18 -75.96
CA VAL A 137 39.44 -22.88 -77.39
C VAL A 137 40.41 -23.80 -78.11
N GLY A 138 39.88 -24.84 -78.75
CA GLY A 138 40.69 -25.92 -79.33
C GLY A 138 41.46 -26.71 -78.25
N ALA A 139 42.80 -26.74 -78.36
CA ALA A 139 43.68 -27.43 -77.41
C ALA A 139 44.22 -26.53 -76.28
N GLN A 140 43.96 -25.23 -76.32
CA GLN A 140 44.48 -24.26 -75.34
C GLN A 140 43.45 -23.92 -74.27
N GLU A 141 43.90 -23.84 -73.02
CA GLU A 141 43.11 -23.39 -71.88
C GLU A 141 43.36 -21.91 -71.59
N PHE A 142 42.28 -21.19 -71.25
CA PHE A 142 42.27 -19.79 -70.89
C PHE A 142 41.57 -19.61 -69.54
N GLU A 143 42.06 -18.64 -68.77
CA GLU A 143 41.43 -18.21 -67.52
C GLU A 143 40.78 -16.85 -67.74
N VAL A 144 39.48 -16.76 -67.44
CA VAL A 144 38.68 -15.55 -67.50
C VAL A 144 38.40 -15.09 -66.08
N GLY A 145 39.07 -14.02 -65.66
CA GLY A 145 38.81 -13.35 -64.39
C GLY A 145 37.78 -12.24 -64.57
N VAL A 146 36.75 -12.20 -63.72
CA VAL A 146 35.82 -11.07 -63.62
C VAL A 146 35.85 -10.54 -62.20
N ALA A 147 36.03 -9.23 -62.07
CA ALA A 147 36.02 -8.52 -60.80
C ALA A 147 34.93 -7.46 -60.77
N LYS A 148 34.22 -7.36 -59.65
CA LYS A 148 33.23 -6.31 -59.41
C LYS A 148 33.50 -5.62 -58.08
N THR A 149 33.39 -4.29 -58.06
CA THR A 149 33.54 -3.52 -56.82
C THR A 149 32.46 -3.87 -55.81
N LEU A 150 32.73 -3.62 -54.53
CA LEU A 150 31.80 -3.94 -53.44
C LEU A 150 30.89 -2.76 -53.03
N ARG A 151 30.76 -1.71 -53.84
CA ARG A 151 30.09 -0.45 -53.44
C ARG A 151 28.60 -0.68 -53.20
N LYS A 152 27.88 -1.27 -54.16
CA LYS A 152 26.45 -1.59 -54.02
C LYS A 152 26.21 -2.57 -52.87
N ARG A 153 27.11 -3.54 -52.70
CA ARG A 153 27.08 -4.52 -51.60
C ARG A 153 27.17 -3.83 -50.23
N LEU A 154 28.09 -2.88 -50.05
CA LEU A 154 28.23 -2.12 -48.81
C LEU A 154 27.01 -1.23 -48.54
N GLN A 155 26.46 -0.61 -49.57
CA GLN A 155 25.22 0.18 -49.47
C GLN A 155 24.03 -0.68 -49.02
N ILE A 156 23.79 -1.83 -49.67
CA ILE A 156 22.74 -2.78 -49.31
C ILE A 156 22.94 -3.27 -47.87
N ARG A 157 24.17 -3.66 -47.50
CA ARG A 157 24.49 -4.07 -46.12
C ARG A 157 24.13 -2.99 -45.10
N SER A 158 24.50 -1.74 -45.37
CA SER A 158 24.21 -0.61 -44.48
C SER A 158 22.70 -0.29 -44.42
N ALA A 159 21.96 -0.50 -45.51
CA ALA A 159 20.53 -0.30 -45.56
C ALA A 159 19.78 -1.37 -44.77
N ILE A 160 20.15 -2.65 -44.96
CA ILE A 160 19.64 -3.78 -44.18
C ILE A 160 19.92 -3.55 -42.69
N PHE A 161 21.16 -3.23 -42.34
CA PHE A 161 21.54 -2.99 -40.95
C PHE A 161 20.74 -1.85 -40.30
N ARG A 162 20.66 -0.68 -40.95
CA ARG A 162 19.90 0.47 -40.42
C ARG A 162 18.40 0.17 -40.31
N GLY A 163 17.81 -0.46 -41.33
CA GLY A 163 16.41 -0.86 -41.31
C GLY A 163 16.11 -1.83 -40.18
N LEU A 164 16.96 -2.84 -40.00
CA LEU A 164 16.83 -3.82 -38.93
C LEU A 164 17.01 -3.18 -37.54
N VAL A 165 18.04 -2.35 -37.32
CA VAL A 165 18.24 -1.66 -36.04
C VAL A 165 17.06 -0.76 -35.69
N LEU A 166 16.53 0.01 -36.66
CA LEU A 166 15.37 0.87 -36.42
C LEU A 166 14.13 0.05 -36.07
N LEU A 167 13.90 -1.05 -36.78
CA LEU A 167 12.77 -1.94 -36.54
C LEU A 167 12.88 -2.62 -35.16
N GLU A 168 14.04 -3.19 -34.84
CA GLU A 168 14.28 -3.86 -33.55
C GLU A 168 14.24 -2.89 -32.37
N ALA A 169 14.75 -1.66 -32.55
CA ALA A 169 14.64 -0.61 -31.55
C ALA A 169 13.18 -0.22 -31.31
N ALA A 170 12.38 -0.08 -32.36
CA ALA A 170 10.94 0.22 -32.24
C ALA A 170 10.20 -0.90 -31.50
N PHE A 171 10.43 -2.17 -31.85
CA PHE A 171 9.85 -3.31 -31.15
C PHE A 171 10.29 -3.39 -29.69
N THR A 172 11.58 -3.17 -29.41
CA THR A 172 12.12 -3.17 -28.04
C THR A 172 11.48 -2.07 -27.20
N LEU A 173 11.38 -0.84 -27.71
CA LEU A 173 10.75 0.27 -27.00
C LEU A 173 9.26 0.00 -26.75
N ALA A 174 8.55 -0.54 -27.73
CA ALA A 174 7.14 -0.90 -27.59
C ALA A 174 6.96 -1.99 -26.52
N ALA A 175 7.79 -3.04 -26.55
CA ALA A 175 7.75 -4.12 -25.55
C ALA A 175 8.09 -3.62 -24.14
N VAL A 176 9.14 -2.80 -23.97
CA VAL A 176 9.50 -2.20 -22.69
C VAL A 176 8.37 -1.32 -22.16
N GLY A 177 7.78 -0.48 -23.02
CA GLY A 177 6.63 0.36 -22.66
C GLY A 177 5.42 -0.47 -22.22
N LEU A 178 5.09 -1.54 -22.95
CA LEU A 178 4.00 -2.44 -22.63
C LEU A 178 4.23 -3.19 -21.31
N ILE A 179 5.44 -3.72 -21.09
CA ILE A 179 5.81 -4.40 -19.84
C ILE A 179 5.72 -3.42 -18.67
N TRP A 180 6.26 -2.20 -18.84
CA TRP A 180 6.18 -1.16 -17.83
C TRP A 180 4.72 -0.83 -17.49
N PHE A 181 3.88 -0.62 -18.50
CA PHE A 181 2.46 -0.36 -18.32
C PHE A 181 1.75 -1.52 -17.60
N SER A 182 1.92 -2.75 -18.07
CA SER A 182 1.31 -3.95 -17.51
C SER A 182 1.71 -4.20 -16.06
N VAL A 183 3.00 -4.12 -15.73
CA VAL A 183 3.48 -4.28 -14.35
C VAL A 183 3.00 -3.13 -13.47
N SER A 184 3.02 -1.89 -13.97
CA SER A 184 2.58 -0.73 -13.20
C SER A 184 1.08 -0.79 -12.90
N ASN A 185 0.27 -1.20 -13.87
CA ASN A 185 -1.18 -1.35 -13.68
C ASN A 185 -1.52 -2.58 -12.81
N GLY A 186 -0.85 -3.71 -13.03
CA GLY A 186 -1.05 -4.94 -12.26
C GLY A 186 -0.69 -4.81 -10.77
N LEU A 187 0.25 -3.93 -10.42
CA LEU A 187 0.62 -3.66 -9.02
C LEU A 187 -0.21 -2.55 -8.35
N ARG A 188 -1.12 -1.87 -9.07
CA ARG A 188 -1.98 -0.82 -8.47
C ARG A 188 -2.84 -1.34 -7.32
N PRO A 189 -3.53 -2.50 -7.42
CA PRO A 189 -4.37 -3.01 -6.32
C PRO A 189 -3.58 -3.24 -5.03
N LEU A 190 -2.34 -3.74 -5.14
CA LEU A 190 -1.47 -3.95 -3.98
C LEU A 190 -1.08 -2.63 -3.28
N ASN A 191 -0.86 -1.57 -4.05
CA ASN A 191 -0.56 -0.24 -3.49
C ASN A 191 -1.78 0.37 -2.81
N ARG A 192 -2.99 0.14 -3.34
CA ARG A 192 -4.25 0.56 -2.70
C ARG A 192 -4.45 -0.18 -1.38
N LEU A 193 -4.35 -1.51 -1.39
CA LEU A 193 -4.44 -2.32 -0.17
C LEU A 193 -3.44 -1.88 0.91
N ARG A 194 -2.19 -1.57 0.51
CA ARG A 194 -1.20 -1.01 1.44
C ARG A 194 -1.64 0.34 2.01
N ALA A 195 -2.18 1.23 1.19
CA ALA A 195 -2.66 2.53 1.63
C ALA A 195 -3.84 2.40 2.59
N ASP A 196 -4.80 1.51 2.27
CA ASP A 196 -5.96 1.21 3.11
C ASP A 196 -5.52 0.64 4.46
N LEU A 197 -4.57 -0.29 4.48
CA LEU A 197 -4.02 -0.84 5.71
C LEU A 197 -3.27 0.19 6.55
N ASN A 198 -2.50 1.09 5.92
CA ASN A 198 -1.76 2.14 6.62
C ASN A 198 -2.65 3.29 7.11
N GLY A 199 -3.82 3.47 6.49
CA GLY A 199 -4.79 4.50 6.86
C GLY A 199 -5.75 4.08 7.97
N ARG A 200 -5.76 2.79 8.34
CA ARG A 200 -6.60 2.28 9.42
C ARG A 200 -6.03 2.60 10.79
N ASP A 201 -6.91 3.01 11.68
CA ASP A 201 -6.58 3.19 13.09
C ASP A 201 -6.38 1.83 13.77
N GLY A 202 -5.59 1.78 14.84
CA GLY A 202 -5.24 0.54 15.55
C GLY A 202 -6.45 -0.19 16.16
N ALA A 203 -7.60 0.48 16.27
CA ALA A 203 -8.85 -0.06 16.76
C ALA A 203 -9.81 -0.53 15.64
N ASP A 204 -9.52 -0.25 14.37
CA ASP A 204 -10.38 -0.65 13.25
C ASP A 204 -10.15 -2.13 12.87
N LEU A 205 -11.01 -3.00 13.42
CA LEU A 205 -11.04 -4.44 13.16
C LEU A 205 -12.06 -4.85 12.09
N ALA A 206 -12.59 -3.91 11.30
CA ALA A 206 -13.55 -4.24 10.24
C ALA A 206 -12.90 -5.18 9.19
N PRO A 207 -13.62 -6.18 8.67
CA PRO A 207 -13.08 -7.06 7.63
C PRO A 207 -12.73 -6.25 6.37
N LEU A 208 -11.67 -6.67 5.68
CA LEU A 208 -11.34 -6.14 4.35
C LEU A 208 -12.23 -6.81 3.31
N ASP A 209 -12.70 -6.00 2.37
CA ASP A 209 -13.46 -6.49 1.21
C ASP A 209 -12.56 -7.38 0.33
N VAL A 210 -13.03 -8.60 0.08
CA VAL A 210 -12.30 -9.63 -0.67
C VAL A 210 -12.68 -9.58 -2.16
N ASP A 211 -13.86 -9.08 -2.50
CA ASP A 211 -14.43 -9.21 -3.85
C ASP A 211 -13.91 -8.13 -4.82
N SER A 212 -13.35 -7.03 -4.30
CA SER A 212 -12.81 -5.92 -5.10
C SER A 212 -11.34 -6.08 -5.53
N LEU A 213 -10.69 -7.20 -5.19
CA LEU A 213 -9.26 -7.44 -5.41
C LEU A 213 -8.99 -8.65 -6.32
N PRO A 214 -7.80 -8.70 -6.98
CA PRO A 214 -7.37 -9.85 -7.75
C PRO A 214 -7.40 -11.15 -6.93
N SER A 215 -7.76 -12.26 -7.58
CA SER A 215 -7.94 -13.56 -6.92
C SER A 215 -6.68 -14.09 -6.24
N GLU A 216 -5.50 -13.65 -6.69
CA GLU A 216 -4.21 -14.00 -6.08
C GLU A 216 -4.02 -13.41 -4.67
N LEU A 217 -4.73 -12.32 -4.35
CA LEU A 217 -4.69 -11.69 -3.03
C LEU A 217 -5.73 -12.28 -2.06
N GLY A 218 -6.74 -12.99 -2.59
CA GLY A 218 -7.82 -13.59 -1.80
C GLY A 218 -7.33 -14.40 -0.59
N PRO A 219 -6.41 -15.38 -0.76
CA PRO A 219 -5.91 -16.19 0.36
C PRO A 219 -5.23 -15.37 1.46
N VAL A 220 -4.49 -14.31 1.10
CA VAL A 220 -3.82 -13.43 2.06
C VAL A 220 -4.86 -12.60 2.83
N LEU A 221 -5.87 -12.07 2.14
CA LEU A 221 -6.96 -11.35 2.78
C LEU A 221 -7.79 -12.26 3.70
N HIS A 222 -8.10 -13.48 3.29
CA HIS A 222 -8.79 -14.43 4.15
C HIS A 222 -7.99 -14.76 5.42
N ALA A 223 -6.68 -14.96 5.31
CA ALA A 223 -5.81 -15.18 6.46
C ALA A 223 -5.77 -13.95 7.38
N PHE A 224 -5.74 -12.74 6.81
CA PHE A 224 -5.74 -11.49 7.57
C PHE A 224 -7.09 -11.24 8.26
N ASN A 225 -8.21 -11.37 7.54
CA ASN A 225 -9.56 -11.29 8.10
C ASN A 225 -9.78 -12.35 9.19
N GLY A 226 -9.24 -13.56 9.03
CA GLY A 226 -9.26 -14.58 10.08
C GLY A 226 -8.44 -14.20 11.31
N LEU A 227 -7.31 -13.49 11.15
CA LEU A 227 -6.55 -12.95 12.28
C LEU A 227 -7.30 -11.82 12.98
N LEU A 228 -7.87 -10.86 12.23
CA LEU A 228 -8.72 -9.80 12.79
C LEU A 228 -9.92 -10.38 13.54
N GLY A 229 -10.57 -11.41 12.98
CA GLY A 229 -11.65 -12.14 13.63
C GLY A 229 -11.23 -12.74 14.96
N ARG A 230 -10.07 -13.43 15.01
CA ARG A 230 -9.54 -13.98 16.27
C ARG A 230 -9.19 -12.91 17.30
N VAL A 231 -8.67 -11.76 16.88
CA VAL A 231 -8.40 -10.62 17.78
C VAL A 231 -9.70 -10.09 18.36
N ARG A 232 -10.72 -9.88 17.53
CA ARG A 232 -12.06 -9.44 17.97
C ARG A 232 -12.69 -10.44 18.94
N ASP A 233 -12.67 -11.73 18.61
CA ASP A 233 -13.26 -12.78 19.44
C ASP A 233 -12.53 -12.90 20.79
N GLY A 234 -11.19 -12.78 20.79
CA GLY A 234 -10.37 -12.74 22.00
C GLY A 234 -10.67 -11.53 22.89
N ALA A 235 -10.78 -10.34 22.29
CA ALA A 235 -11.14 -9.11 23.01
C ALA A 235 -12.55 -9.22 23.64
N LYS A 236 -13.52 -9.76 22.90
CA LYS A 236 -14.87 -10.01 23.42
C LYS A 236 -14.86 -11.00 24.59
N ALA A 237 -14.12 -12.11 24.46
CA ALA A 237 -14.01 -13.10 25.54
C ALA A 237 -13.37 -12.51 26.81
N GLN A 238 -12.37 -11.64 26.67
CA GLN A 238 -11.78 -10.92 27.79
C GLN A 238 -12.80 -9.99 28.47
N HIS A 239 -13.62 -9.28 27.70
CA HIS A 239 -14.70 -8.44 28.22
C HIS A 239 -15.73 -9.26 29.01
N ASP A 240 -16.23 -10.34 28.42
CA ASP A 240 -17.24 -11.21 29.04
C ASP A 240 -16.69 -11.86 30.32
N PHE A 241 -15.42 -12.25 30.33
CA PHE A 241 -14.74 -12.76 31.52
C PHE A 241 -14.67 -11.72 32.65
N LEU A 242 -14.23 -10.49 32.35
CA LEU A 242 -14.15 -9.41 33.33
C LEU A 242 -15.53 -9.07 33.91
N ALA A 243 -16.57 -9.02 33.07
CA ALA A 243 -17.94 -8.79 33.52
C ALA A 243 -18.43 -9.88 34.48
N ASN A 244 -18.16 -11.15 34.15
CA ASN A 244 -18.52 -12.29 34.99
C ASN A 244 -17.78 -12.28 36.33
N VAL A 245 -16.47 -12.03 36.34
CA VAL A 245 -15.65 -11.98 37.56
C VAL A 245 -16.18 -10.90 38.51
N ALA A 246 -16.50 -9.71 37.99
CA ALA A 246 -17.02 -8.67 38.86
C ALA A 246 -18.38 -9.00 39.47
N HIS A 247 -19.29 -9.62 38.69
CA HIS A 247 -20.56 -10.07 39.25
C HIS A 247 -20.33 -11.13 40.34
N GLN A 248 -19.42 -12.08 40.11
CA GLN A 248 -19.08 -13.12 41.08
C GLN A 248 -18.40 -12.59 42.35
N LEU A 249 -17.70 -11.46 42.29
CA LEU A 249 -17.11 -10.81 43.46
C LEU A 249 -18.12 -9.92 44.22
N ARG A 250 -19.06 -9.28 43.52
CA ARG A 250 -20.04 -8.38 44.14
C ARG A 250 -21.00 -9.13 45.07
N THR A 251 -21.46 -10.31 44.67
CA THR A 251 -22.38 -11.15 45.46
C THR A 251 -21.83 -11.55 46.84
N PRO A 252 -20.64 -12.17 46.97
CA PRO A 252 -20.11 -12.55 48.28
C PRO A 252 -19.74 -11.33 49.14
N LEU A 253 -19.27 -10.23 48.55
CA LEU A 253 -18.97 -9.01 49.30
C LEU A 253 -20.24 -8.34 49.83
N ALA A 254 -21.34 -8.35 49.07
CA ALA A 254 -22.64 -7.89 49.55
C ALA A 254 -23.14 -8.77 50.70
N GLY A 255 -22.99 -10.09 50.61
CA GLY A 255 -23.32 -11.03 51.70
C GLY A 255 -22.51 -10.78 52.96
N LEU A 256 -21.19 -10.57 52.83
CA LEU A 256 -20.30 -10.24 53.96
C LEU A 256 -20.73 -8.92 54.63
N ARG A 257 -21.07 -7.90 53.84
CA ARG A 257 -21.57 -6.62 54.35
C ARG A 257 -22.85 -6.83 55.17
N THR A 258 -23.85 -7.54 54.64
CA THR A 258 -25.11 -7.80 55.35
C THR A 258 -24.89 -8.54 56.67
N GLN A 259 -23.95 -9.50 56.71
CA GLN A 259 -23.60 -10.21 57.95
C GLN A 259 -22.94 -9.28 58.98
N LEU A 260 -22.05 -8.38 58.53
CA LEU A 260 -21.40 -7.43 59.41
C LEU A 260 -22.39 -6.36 59.92
N GLU A 261 -23.31 -5.87 59.08
CA GLU A 261 -24.41 -4.96 59.50
C GLU A 261 -25.32 -5.60 60.54
N TRP A 262 -25.62 -6.89 60.38
CA TRP A 262 -26.39 -7.67 61.37
C TRP A 262 -25.63 -7.85 62.68
N LEU A 263 -24.32 -8.16 62.62
CA LEU A 263 -23.46 -8.28 63.81
C LEU A 263 -23.32 -6.95 64.54
N GLU A 264 -23.21 -5.83 63.82
CA GLU A 264 -23.13 -4.49 64.40
C GLU A 264 -24.37 -4.20 65.25
N LYS A 265 -25.57 -4.42 64.68
CA LYS A 265 -26.84 -4.27 65.41
C LYS A 265 -26.96 -5.19 66.63
N ARG A 266 -26.41 -6.40 66.56
CA ARG A 266 -26.50 -7.38 67.65
C ARG A 266 -25.55 -7.09 68.82
N HIS A 267 -24.44 -6.40 68.55
CA HIS A 267 -23.39 -6.11 69.53
C HIS A 267 -23.26 -4.62 69.87
N GLU A 268 -24.37 -3.86 69.72
CA GLU A 268 -24.41 -2.42 69.99
C GLU A 268 -24.03 -2.07 71.43
N ASP A 269 -24.39 -2.94 72.39
CA ASP A 269 -24.09 -2.79 73.83
C ASP A 269 -22.62 -3.08 74.20
N ALA A 270 -21.80 -3.56 73.25
CA ALA A 270 -20.40 -3.94 73.48
C ALA A 270 -19.44 -3.02 72.68
N PRO A 271 -18.98 -1.89 73.26
CA PRO A 271 -18.32 -0.82 72.51
C PRO A 271 -17.05 -1.24 71.75
N GLU A 272 -16.21 -2.12 72.31
CA GLU A 272 -15.00 -2.62 71.65
C GLU A 272 -15.32 -3.55 70.45
N THR A 273 -16.32 -4.41 70.61
CA THR A 273 -16.79 -5.33 69.56
C THR A 273 -17.46 -4.56 68.42
N ALA A 274 -18.35 -3.60 68.75
CA ALA A 274 -18.99 -2.73 67.78
C ALA A 274 -17.98 -1.89 66.99
N HIS A 275 -16.92 -1.40 67.66
CA HIS A 275 -15.83 -0.68 66.98
C HIS A 275 -15.08 -1.55 65.97
N SER A 276 -14.77 -2.79 66.35
CA SER A 276 -14.10 -3.76 65.46
C SER A 276 -14.97 -4.13 64.25
N ILE A 277 -16.29 -4.30 64.44
CA ILE A 277 -17.24 -4.57 63.35
C ILE A 277 -17.32 -3.37 62.40
N ARG A 278 -17.36 -2.13 62.90
CA ARG A 278 -17.32 -0.91 62.06
C ARG A 278 -16.06 -0.82 61.21
N LEU A 279 -14.90 -1.20 61.74
CA LEU A 279 -13.65 -1.30 60.98
C LEU A 279 -13.75 -2.33 59.84
N MET A 280 -14.34 -3.51 60.11
CA MET A 280 -14.57 -4.55 59.11
C MET A 280 -15.58 -4.10 58.04
N LEU A 281 -16.64 -3.39 58.42
CA LEU A 281 -17.63 -2.81 57.51
C LEU A 281 -16.94 -1.81 56.56
N SER A 282 -16.16 -0.88 57.12
CA SER A 282 -15.40 0.12 56.36
C SER A 282 -14.39 -0.51 55.39
N SER A 283 -13.74 -1.61 55.80
CA SER A 283 -12.82 -2.38 54.94
C SER A 283 -13.57 -3.07 53.79
N THR A 284 -14.70 -3.71 54.09
CA THR A 284 -15.54 -4.41 53.11
C THR A 284 -16.11 -3.45 52.05
N GLU A 285 -16.61 -2.29 52.48
CA GLU A 285 -17.05 -1.25 51.55
C GLU A 285 -15.93 -0.75 50.64
N ARG A 286 -14.71 -0.62 51.18
CA ARG A 286 -13.52 -0.25 50.40
C ARG A 286 -13.25 -1.29 49.31
N MET A 287 -13.35 -2.57 49.65
CA MET A 287 -13.15 -3.69 48.73
C MET A 287 -14.23 -3.73 47.63
N ILE A 288 -15.49 -3.46 47.98
CA ILE A 288 -16.59 -3.33 47.01
C ILE A 288 -16.31 -2.17 46.05
N ARG A 289 -15.93 -1.00 46.58
CA ARG A 289 -15.59 0.18 45.76
C ARG A 289 -14.38 -0.09 44.84
N GLN A 290 -13.32 -0.72 45.35
CA GLN A 290 -12.13 -1.07 44.55
C GLN A 290 -12.45 -2.09 43.45
N THR A 291 -13.26 -3.10 43.75
CA THR A 291 -13.70 -4.09 42.75
C THR A 291 -14.53 -3.43 41.64
N ASN A 292 -15.46 -2.56 42.01
CA ASN A 292 -16.26 -1.80 41.05
C ASN A 292 -15.39 -0.88 40.18
N GLN A 293 -14.37 -0.24 40.77
CA GLN A 293 -13.45 0.65 40.05
C GLN A 293 -12.51 -0.09 39.11
N LEU A 294 -11.98 -1.26 39.52
CA LEU A 294 -11.17 -2.11 38.62
C LEU A 294 -12.00 -2.61 37.43
N LEU A 295 -13.27 -2.96 37.66
CA LEU A 295 -14.17 -3.37 36.58
C LEU A 295 -14.51 -2.20 35.66
N ALA A 296 -14.84 -1.03 36.21
CA ALA A 296 -15.12 0.16 35.41
C ALA A 296 -13.90 0.54 34.56
N LEU A 297 -12.69 0.43 35.13
CA LEU A 297 -11.43 0.65 34.42
C LEU A 297 -11.24 -0.33 33.26
N ALA A 298 -11.53 -1.61 33.48
CA ALA A 298 -11.37 -2.63 32.46
C ALA A 298 -12.44 -2.54 31.34
N ARG A 299 -13.59 -1.92 31.62
CA ARG A 299 -14.65 -1.65 30.64
C ARG A 299 -14.44 -0.36 29.84
N ALA A 300 -13.75 0.62 30.43
CA ALA A 300 -13.54 1.93 29.82
C ALA A 300 -12.27 2.02 28.95
N GLU A 301 -11.55 0.90 28.72
CA GLU A 301 -10.41 0.90 27.80
C GLU A 301 -10.85 1.22 26.36
N PRO A 302 -10.29 2.28 25.73
CA PRO A 302 -10.76 2.80 24.43
C PRO A 302 -10.76 1.79 23.28
N SER A 303 -9.91 0.76 23.35
CA SER A 303 -9.80 -0.31 22.36
C SER A 303 -10.99 -1.29 22.35
N HIS A 304 -11.92 -1.17 23.30
CA HIS A 304 -13.01 -2.13 23.54
C HIS A 304 -14.42 -1.54 23.40
N PHE A 305 -14.53 -0.25 23.06
CA PHE A 305 -15.83 0.40 22.88
C PHE A 305 -16.33 0.22 21.44
N GLU A 306 -17.19 -0.77 21.21
CA GLU A 306 -17.94 -0.85 19.95
C GLU A 306 -18.89 0.35 19.87
N ALA A 307 -18.52 1.38 19.11
CA ALA A 307 -19.36 2.54 18.82
C ALA A 307 -20.75 2.18 18.26
N THR A 308 -20.94 0.92 17.82
CA THR A 308 -22.17 0.34 17.29
C THR A 308 -23.28 0.09 18.33
N ARG A 309 -23.08 0.42 19.63
CA ARG A 309 -24.06 0.16 20.71
C ARG A 309 -24.69 1.39 21.37
N LEU A 310 -24.46 2.60 20.86
CA LEU A 310 -25.04 3.80 21.45
C LEU A 310 -26.54 3.91 21.11
N GLU A 311 -27.40 3.91 22.12
CA GLU A 311 -28.86 4.05 21.99
C GLU A 311 -29.33 5.44 22.45
N PRO A 312 -30.50 5.93 22.00
CA PRO A 312 -31.08 7.14 22.54
C PRO A 312 -31.44 6.99 24.03
N VAL A 313 -30.81 7.79 24.89
CA VAL A 313 -31.04 7.83 26.34
C VAL A 313 -31.62 9.17 26.75
N ASP A 314 -32.72 9.13 27.50
CA ASP A 314 -33.33 10.28 28.15
C ASP A 314 -32.53 10.65 29.41
N LEU A 315 -31.59 11.60 29.26
CA LEU A 315 -30.61 11.97 30.29
C LEU A 315 -31.27 12.50 31.57
N HIS A 316 -32.33 13.30 31.43
CA HIS A 316 -33.09 13.85 32.56
C HIS A 316 -33.69 12.76 33.47
N LEU A 317 -34.27 11.70 32.89
CA LEU A 317 -34.77 10.56 33.66
C LEU A 317 -33.64 9.80 34.35
N LEU A 318 -32.52 9.62 33.66
CA LEU A 318 -31.37 8.93 34.23
C LEU A 318 -30.78 9.69 35.44
N VAL A 319 -30.69 11.02 35.34
CA VAL A 319 -30.24 11.87 36.46
C VAL A 319 -31.23 11.80 37.62
N GLN A 320 -32.53 11.87 37.34
CA GLN A 320 -33.59 11.77 38.35
C GLN A 320 -33.56 10.42 39.11
N ASP A 321 -33.35 9.32 38.39
CA ASP A 321 -33.18 7.99 38.99
C ASP A 321 -31.93 7.94 39.87
N THR A 322 -30.85 8.58 39.43
CA THR A 322 -29.53 8.50 40.07
C THR A 322 -29.45 9.31 41.37
N ILE A 323 -30.01 10.53 41.36
CA ILE A 323 -29.98 11.44 42.53
C ILE A 323 -30.61 10.82 43.77
N GLN A 324 -31.66 10.00 43.61
CA GLN A 324 -32.37 9.37 44.72
C GLN A 324 -31.45 8.54 45.64
N TYR A 325 -30.37 7.97 45.10
CA TYR A 325 -29.41 7.17 45.87
C TYR A 325 -28.46 8.02 46.73
N PHE A 326 -28.36 9.32 46.47
CA PHE A 326 -27.43 10.22 47.15
C PHE A 326 -28.10 11.15 48.18
N VAL A 327 -29.44 11.15 48.25
CA VAL A 327 -30.21 12.00 49.18
C VAL A 327 -29.81 11.77 50.63
N ASP A 328 -29.72 10.51 51.07
CA ASP A 328 -29.36 10.17 52.45
C ASP A 328 -27.92 10.55 52.80
N GLU A 329 -26.98 10.36 51.86
CA GLU A 329 -25.58 10.74 52.03
C GLU A 329 -25.41 12.27 52.11
N ALA A 330 -26.12 13.02 51.26
CA ALA A 330 -26.14 14.48 51.32
C ALA A 330 -26.75 14.98 52.64
N ALA A 331 -27.85 14.38 53.09
CA ALA A 331 -28.52 14.74 54.34
C ALA A 331 -27.62 14.55 55.58
N LYS A 332 -26.80 13.49 55.63
CA LYS A 332 -25.82 13.27 56.72
C LYS A 332 -24.81 14.41 56.87
N LYS A 333 -24.48 15.11 55.78
CA LYS A 333 -23.63 16.31 55.77
C LYS A 333 -24.42 17.62 55.81
N SER A 334 -25.76 17.56 55.87
CA SER A 334 -26.62 18.73 55.71
C SER A 334 -26.35 19.49 54.41
N ILE A 335 -26.05 18.77 53.32
CA ILE A 335 -25.89 19.35 51.98
C ILE A 335 -27.26 19.46 51.33
N ASP A 336 -27.56 20.63 50.76
CA ASP A 336 -28.73 20.82 49.90
C ASP A 336 -28.45 20.24 48.51
N LEU A 337 -29.08 19.10 48.19
CA LEU A 337 -28.94 18.41 46.91
C LEU A 337 -30.17 18.71 46.03
N GLY A 338 -29.99 19.61 45.07
CA GLY A 338 -31.01 20.04 44.13
C GLY A 338 -30.78 19.54 42.70
N PHE A 339 -31.80 19.69 41.86
CA PHE A 339 -31.69 19.43 40.43
C PHE A 339 -32.49 20.42 39.57
N ASP A 340 -31.98 20.70 38.36
CA ASP A 340 -32.63 21.52 37.33
C ASP A 340 -32.61 20.77 35.99
N LEU A 341 -33.69 20.05 35.70
CA LEU A 341 -33.75 19.07 34.62
C LEU A 341 -34.68 19.54 33.51
N ALA A 342 -34.12 19.80 32.32
CA ALA A 342 -34.86 19.96 31.08
C ALA A 342 -34.79 18.68 30.23
N PRO A 343 -35.86 18.33 29.46
CA PRO A 343 -35.85 17.17 28.58
C PRO A 343 -34.65 17.18 27.63
N THR A 344 -33.72 16.24 27.84
CA THR A 344 -32.45 16.15 27.11
C THR A 344 -32.22 14.70 26.70
N ARG A 345 -31.96 14.47 25.40
CA ARG A 345 -31.66 13.16 24.81
C ARG A 345 -30.23 13.11 24.28
N VAL A 346 -29.53 12.01 24.55
CA VAL A 346 -28.16 11.77 24.10
C VAL A 346 -28.02 10.35 23.55
N LEU A 347 -27.05 10.09 22.67
CA LEU A 347 -26.69 8.74 22.27
C LEU A 347 -25.68 8.16 23.27
N GLY A 348 -26.03 7.03 23.90
CA GLY A 348 -25.20 6.48 24.96
C GLY A 348 -25.54 5.08 25.41
N ASP A 349 -24.60 4.47 26.12
CA ASP A 349 -24.86 3.28 26.93
C ASP A 349 -25.42 3.73 28.28
N ARG A 350 -26.65 3.29 28.61
CA ARG A 350 -27.34 3.71 29.84
C ARG A 350 -26.56 3.39 31.11
N PHE A 351 -25.84 2.27 31.17
CA PHE A 351 -25.09 1.87 32.36
C PHE A 351 -23.84 2.71 32.54
N LEU A 352 -23.10 2.99 31.46
CA LEU A 352 -21.92 3.84 31.52
C LEU A 352 -22.27 5.29 31.80
N LEU A 353 -23.34 5.81 31.21
CA LEU A 353 -23.81 7.16 31.54
C LEU A 353 -24.21 7.27 33.02
N ARG A 354 -24.82 6.22 33.58
CA ARG A 354 -25.11 6.16 35.02
C ARG A 354 -23.83 6.20 35.84
N ASP A 355 -22.84 5.37 35.52
CA ASP A 355 -21.55 5.35 36.21
C ASP A 355 -20.86 6.73 36.14
N LEU A 356 -20.95 7.44 35.02
CA LEU A 356 -20.44 8.80 34.88
C LEU A 356 -21.14 9.77 35.84
N ILE A 357 -22.47 9.73 35.89
CA ILE A 357 -23.28 10.59 36.77
C ILE A 357 -22.99 10.27 38.24
N ASP A 358 -22.95 8.99 38.62
CA ASP A 358 -22.63 8.51 39.96
C ASP A 358 -21.27 9.06 40.45
N ASN A 359 -20.25 8.98 39.60
CA ASN A 359 -18.91 9.46 39.95
C ASN A 359 -18.87 10.99 40.12
N LEU A 360 -19.63 11.75 39.32
CA LEU A 360 -19.67 13.20 39.42
C LEU A 360 -20.44 13.66 40.68
N ILE A 361 -21.56 13.02 41.00
CA ILE A 361 -22.36 13.34 42.20
C ILE A 361 -21.62 12.92 43.48
N ASP A 362 -21.03 11.72 43.54
CA ASP A 362 -20.20 11.28 44.68
C ASP A 362 -19.06 12.26 44.93
N ASN A 363 -18.39 12.70 43.86
CA ASN A 363 -17.33 13.69 43.96
C ASN A 363 -17.84 15.03 44.52
N ALA A 364 -18.96 15.55 44.01
CA ALA A 364 -19.55 16.80 44.49
C ALA A 364 -19.90 16.73 45.99
N ILE A 365 -20.60 15.69 46.45
CA ILE A 365 -21.00 15.52 47.86
C ILE A 365 -19.78 15.32 48.77
N ARG A 366 -18.77 14.59 48.29
CA ARG A 366 -17.55 14.30 49.06
C ARG A 366 -16.75 15.57 49.35
N TYR A 367 -16.57 16.45 48.37
CA TYR A 367 -15.74 17.65 48.51
C TYR A 367 -16.49 18.88 48.98
N THR A 368 -17.83 18.87 48.92
CA THR A 368 -18.65 19.93 49.53
C THR A 368 -18.58 19.85 51.07
N PRO A 369 -18.30 20.98 51.76
CA PRO A 369 -18.32 21.04 53.22
C PRO A 369 -19.74 20.87 53.77
N PRO A 370 -19.90 20.51 55.06
CA PRO A 370 -21.22 20.44 55.68
C PRO A 370 -21.99 21.76 55.58
N GLY A 371 -23.28 21.71 55.25
CA GLY A 371 -24.11 22.90 55.02
C GLY A 371 -23.99 23.52 53.62
N GLY A 372 -23.23 22.89 52.70
CA GLY A 372 -23.08 23.36 51.32
C GLY A 372 -24.23 22.97 50.39
N VAL A 373 -24.07 23.30 49.10
CA VAL A 373 -25.09 23.09 48.06
C VAL A 373 -24.47 22.33 46.88
N VAL A 374 -25.22 21.36 46.35
CA VAL A 374 -24.92 20.65 45.11
C VAL A 374 -26.15 20.68 44.20
N THR A 375 -26.01 21.18 42.98
CA THR A 375 -27.08 21.22 41.97
C THR A 375 -26.67 20.42 40.74
N VAL A 376 -27.48 19.44 40.36
CA VAL A 376 -27.31 18.68 39.11
C VAL A 376 -28.28 19.20 38.07
N ALA A 377 -27.78 19.70 36.95
CA ALA A 377 -28.61 20.20 35.88
C ALA A 377 -28.36 19.44 34.56
N CYS A 378 -29.41 19.24 33.78
CA CYS A 378 -29.27 18.79 32.40
C CYS A 378 -30.15 19.63 31.48
N ARG A 379 -29.61 20.04 30.35
CA ARG A 379 -30.33 20.86 29.37
C ARG A 379 -29.88 20.59 27.94
N PRO A 380 -30.76 20.80 26.95
CA PRO A 380 -30.35 20.81 25.56
C PRO A 380 -29.41 21.99 25.28
N ASP A 381 -28.43 21.76 24.41
CA ASP A 381 -27.46 22.75 23.94
C ASP A 381 -27.41 22.68 22.40
N GLY A 382 -28.40 23.32 21.76
CA GLY A 382 -28.66 23.12 20.34
C GLY A 382 -29.04 21.67 20.03
N PRO A 383 -28.37 20.99 19.08
CA PRO A 383 -28.59 19.57 18.81
C PRO A 383 -27.86 18.64 19.80
N SER A 384 -27.06 19.19 20.70
CA SER A 384 -26.27 18.47 21.71
C SER A 384 -26.97 18.42 23.07
N GLY A 385 -26.52 17.53 23.95
CA GLY A 385 -26.95 17.48 25.35
C GLY A 385 -25.87 18.01 26.30
N LEU A 386 -26.27 18.70 27.36
CA LEU A 386 -25.36 19.22 28.38
C LEU A 386 -25.76 18.71 29.77
N LEU A 387 -24.81 18.13 30.49
CA LEU A 387 -24.89 17.77 31.91
C LEU A 387 -23.99 18.69 32.72
N LEU A 388 -24.49 19.19 33.84
CA LEU A 388 -23.81 20.13 34.73
C LEU A 388 -23.92 19.64 36.18
N ILE A 389 -22.80 19.65 36.90
CA ILE A 389 -22.78 19.41 38.35
C ILE A 389 -22.11 20.61 38.98
N ASP A 390 -22.91 21.40 39.67
CA ASP A 390 -22.52 22.61 40.39
C ASP A 390 -22.40 22.28 41.87
N ASP A 391 -21.23 22.48 42.46
CA ASP A 391 -21.03 22.34 43.91
C ASP A 391 -20.46 23.60 44.55
N SER A 392 -20.68 23.75 45.86
CA SER A 392 -20.15 24.83 46.70
C SER A 392 -18.89 24.42 47.48
N GLY A 393 -18.11 23.46 46.97
CA GLY A 393 -16.86 23.01 47.56
C GLY A 393 -15.69 24.01 47.40
N PRO A 394 -14.47 23.63 47.81
CA PRO A 394 -13.29 24.52 47.75
C PRO A 394 -12.79 24.80 46.31
N GLY A 395 -13.41 24.22 45.29
CA GLY A 395 -13.00 24.34 43.89
C GLY A 395 -11.66 23.64 43.59
N ILE A 396 -11.21 23.76 42.34
CA ILE A 396 -9.93 23.22 41.86
C ILE A 396 -9.13 24.33 41.18
N ALA A 397 -7.90 24.54 41.66
CA ALA A 397 -6.97 25.51 41.09
C ALA A 397 -6.76 25.26 39.58
N PRO A 398 -6.74 26.30 38.72
CA PRO A 398 -6.66 26.14 37.26
C PRO A 398 -5.54 25.20 36.79
N ALA A 399 -4.35 25.31 37.39
CA ALA A 399 -3.19 24.47 37.07
C ALA A 399 -3.38 22.97 37.36
N LYS A 400 -4.39 22.61 38.15
CA LYS A 400 -4.68 21.22 38.53
C LYS A 400 -5.91 20.63 37.84
N ARG A 401 -6.68 21.43 37.09
CA ARG A 401 -7.96 21.01 36.47
C ARG A 401 -7.80 19.91 35.41
N GLU A 402 -6.71 19.91 34.66
CA GLU A 402 -6.42 18.83 33.71
C GLU A 402 -5.88 17.58 34.44
N LEU A 403 -5.08 17.79 35.48
CA LEU A 403 -4.42 16.71 36.22
C LEU A 403 -5.40 15.84 37.00
N VAL A 404 -6.53 16.38 37.46
CA VAL A 404 -7.52 15.60 38.23
C VAL A 404 -8.23 14.52 37.43
N PHE A 405 -8.20 14.61 36.09
CA PHE A 405 -8.71 13.54 35.24
C PHE A 405 -7.69 12.41 35.02
N ASN A 406 -6.46 12.54 35.54
CA ASN A 406 -5.46 11.47 35.49
C ASN A 406 -5.66 10.45 36.60
N ARG A 407 -5.30 9.20 36.31
CA ARG A 407 -5.47 8.07 37.22
C ARG A 407 -4.63 8.27 38.48
N PHE A 408 -5.22 7.97 39.64
CA PHE A 408 -4.59 8.02 40.97
C PHE A 408 -4.18 9.43 41.44
N VAL A 409 -4.61 10.49 40.75
CA VAL A 409 -4.33 11.86 41.18
C VAL A 409 -5.33 12.27 42.27
N ARG A 410 -4.81 12.77 43.39
CA ARG A 410 -5.58 13.31 44.52
C ARG A 410 -5.11 14.72 44.83
N LEU A 411 -6.07 15.61 45.14
CA LEU A 411 -5.78 17.00 45.51
C LEU A 411 -5.66 17.21 47.02
N ASP A 412 -6.31 16.36 47.81
CA ASP A 412 -6.29 16.38 49.27
C ASP A 412 -6.19 14.95 49.85
N ASP A 413 -5.31 14.78 50.84
CA ASP A 413 -5.10 13.49 51.51
C ASP A 413 -6.17 13.15 52.57
N LYS A 414 -6.96 14.14 53.00
CA LYS A 414 -7.92 14.03 54.11
C LYS A 414 -9.19 13.23 53.76
N ASN A 415 -9.56 13.14 52.48
CA ASN A 415 -10.77 12.45 52.02
C ASN A 415 -10.47 11.04 51.47
N THR A 416 -11.22 10.02 51.90
CA THR A 416 -11.00 8.60 51.58
C THR A 416 -11.42 8.20 50.16
N GLY A 417 -10.66 8.56 49.13
CA GLY A 417 -10.97 8.26 47.72
C GLY A 417 -9.78 7.67 46.95
N SER A 418 -10.04 6.87 45.90
CA SER A 418 -8.99 6.17 45.13
C SER A 418 -8.32 7.00 44.04
N GLY A 419 -8.81 8.21 43.75
CA GLY A 419 -8.32 9.05 42.65
C GLY A 419 -8.65 8.50 41.25
N LEU A 420 -9.63 7.60 41.15
CA LEU A 420 -10.06 6.99 39.88
C LEU A 420 -11.36 7.55 39.32
N GLY A 421 -12.22 8.16 40.15
CA GLY A 421 -13.57 8.56 39.74
C GLY A 421 -13.59 9.52 38.54
N LEU A 422 -12.82 10.60 38.60
CA LEU A 422 -12.74 11.55 37.49
C LEU A 422 -12.03 11.00 36.25
N ALA A 423 -11.10 10.05 36.41
CA ALA A 423 -10.51 9.34 35.27
C ALA A 423 -11.56 8.45 34.57
N ILE A 424 -12.42 7.77 35.33
CA ILE A 424 -13.55 6.99 34.78
C ILE A 424 -14.51 7.90 34.02
N VAL A 425 -14.86 9.05 34.60
CA VAL A 425 -15.72 10.05 33.94
C VAL A 425 -15.13 10.50 32.61
N ARG A 426 -13.82 10.80 32.56
CA ARG A 426 -13.13 11.18 31.32
C ARG A 426 -13.18 10.05 30.29
N ASP A 427 -12.88 8.83 30.70
CA ASP A 427 -12.83 7.67 29.80
C ASP A 427 -14.25 7.37 29.24
N ILE A 428 -15.31 7.46 30.07
CA ILE A 428 -16.71 7.33 29.62
C ILE A 428 -17.12 8.48 28.70
N ALA A 429 -16.78 9.73 29.03
CA ALA A 429 -17.07 10.88 28.17
C ALA A 429 -16.43 10.71 26.79
N GLY A 430 -15.16 10.31 26.75
CA GLY A 430 -14.44 10.01 25.49
C GLY A 430 -15.10 8.89 24.67
N ALA A 431 -15.54 7.80 25.32
CA ALA A 431 -16.26 6.72 24.67
C ALA A 431 -17.58 7.17 24.01
N HIS A 432 -18.22 8.20 24.56
CA HIS A 432 -19.47 8.79 24.05
C HIS A 432 -19.24 9.97 23.10
N GLY A 433 -17.99 10.26 22.72
CA GLY A 433 -17.63 11.46 21.94
C GLY A 433 -17.96 12.77 22.66
N ALA A 434 -18.18 12.73 23.97
CA ALA A 434 -18.52 13.88 24.80
C ALA A 434 -17.25 14.57 25.31
N SER A 435 -17.31 15.89 25.46
CA SER A 435 -16.25 16.66 26.10
C SER A 435 -16.59 16.94 27.56
N ILE A 436 -15.59 16.81 28.45
CA ILE A 436 -15.71 17.17 29.86
C ILE A 436 -14.81 18.35 30.19
N ALA A 437 -15.31 19.31 30.96
CA ALA A 437 -14.56 20.46 31.44
C ALA A 437 -14.89 20.81 32.90
N ILE A 438 -13.98 21.55 33.52
CA ILE A 438 -14.18 22.23 34.80
C ILE A 438 -14.25 23.72 34.52
N GLU A 439 -15.44 24.30 34.66
CA GLU A 439 -15.70 25.70 34.38
C GLU A 439 -15.36 26.59 35.59
N SER A 440 -14.94 27.83 35.30
CA SER A 440 -14.66 28.83 36.34
C SER A 440 -15.95 29.51 36.77
N LYS A 441 -16.24 29.47 38.08
CA LYS A 441 -17.34 30.24 38.66
C LYS A 441 -16.95 31.71 38.91
N PRO A 442 -17.91 32.66 38.81
CA PRO A 442 -17.69 34.05 39.20
C PRO A 442 -17.46 34.26 40.71
N ALA A 443 -18.02 33.39 41.56
CA ALA A 443 -17.76 33.37 43.00
C ALA A 443 -16.50 32.55 43.28
N ALA A 444 -15.68 32.99 44.25
CA ALA A 444 -14.40 32.35 44.60
C ALA A 444 -14.54 30.96 45.27
N GLU A 445 -15.76 30.42 45.32
CA GLU A 445 -16.11 29.18 46.00
C GLU A 445 -16.98 28.31 45.07
N GLY A 446 -16.71 27.01 45.06
CA GLY A 446 -17.43 26.02 44.27
C GLY A 446 -16.71 25.53 43.02
N LEU A 447 -17.28 24.48 42.44
CA LEU A 447 -16.83 23.88 41.20
C LEU A 447 -18.02 23.60 40.27
N LEU A 448 -17.79 23.70 38.96
CA LEU A 448 -18.78 23.35 37.94
C LEU A 448 -18.15 22.34 36.97
N PHE A 449 -18.60 21.10 37.03
CA PHE A 449 -18.32 20.11 35.99
C PHE A 449 -19.33 20.26 34.86
N SER A 450 -18.85 20.30 33.61
CA SER A 450 -19.71 20.26 32.43
C SER A 450 -19.33 19.08 31.54
N VAL A 451 -20.34 18.31 31.11
CA VAL A 451 -20.19 17.21 30.15
C VAL A 451 -21.11 17.50 28.97
N ARG A 452 -20.52 17.71 27.79
CA ARG A 452 -21.21 18.09 26.56
C ARG A 452 -21.17 16.94 25.57
N PHE A 453 -22.35 16.39 25.27
CA PHE A 453 -22.54 15.27 24.35
C PHE A 453 -22.68 15.76 22.90
N PRO A 454 -22.20 15.01 21.90
CA PRO A 454 -22.35 15.37 20.50
C PRO A 454 -23.82 15.26 20.07
N ALA A 455 -24.16 15.93 18.96
CA ALA A 455 -25.47 15.78 18.35
C ALA A 455 -25.71 14.33 17.92
N PRO A 456 -26.93 13.78 18.10
CA PRO A 456 -27.31 12.53 17.44
C PRO A 456 -27.13 12.75 15.93
N ALA A 457 -26.23 11.99 15.30
CA ALA A 457 -26.09 12.06 13.85
C ALA A 457 -27.46 11.79 13.25
N ALA A 458 -27.99 12.73 12.45
CA ALA A 458 -29.24 12.55 11.75
C ALA A 458 -29.08 11.30 10.87
N SER A 459 -29.69 10.19 11.29
CA SER A 459 -29.85 9.02 10.43
C SER A 459 -30.52 9.51 9.17
N GLY A 460 -29.81 9.46 8.04
CA GLY A 460 -30.28 10.00 6.77
C GLY A 460 -31.62 9.39 6.40
N GLU A 461 -32.70 10.12 6.65
CA GLU A 461 -33.97 9.89 5.98
C GLU A 461 -33.74 10.18 4.50
N ASN A 462 -33.76 9.09 3.73
CA ASN A 462 -33.74 9.08 2.29
C ASN A 462 -34.85 10.04 1.78
N VAL A 463 -34.45 11.20 1.28
CA VAL A 463 -35.31 12.13 0.55
C VAL A 463 -35.67 11.44 -0.77
N LEU A 464 -36.70 10.59 -0.74
CA LEU A 464 -37.52 10.27 -1.91
C LEU A 464 -38.46 11.46 -2.16
N LEU A 465 -37.91 12.54 -2.71
CA LEU A 465 -38.74 13.55 -3.37
C LEU A 465 -38.80 13.21 -4.86
N GLY A 466 -40.01 12.83 -5.27
CA GLY A 466 -40.34 12.41 -6.62
C GLY A 466 -40.06 13.50 -7.65
N VAL A 467 -39.41 13.09 -8.73
CA VAL A 467 -39.43 13.82 -10.00
C VAL A 467 -40.66 13.32 -10.76
N GLY A 468 -41.74 14.10 -10.66
CA GLY A 468 -42.85 14.03 -11.60
C GLY A 468 -42.41 14.59 -12.96
N MET A 469 -42.59 13.77 -13.99
CA MET A 469 -42.66 14.21 -15.39
C MET A 469 -43.94 15.04 -15.59
N PRO A 470 -43.93 15.95 -16.57
CA PRO A 470 -44.55 15.58 -17.85
C PRO A 470 -43.56 15.43 -19.00
#